data_AF-A0A936GFG3-F1
#
_entry.id   AF-A0A936GFG3-F1
#
_cell.length_a   1.000
_cell.length_b   1.000
_cell.length_c   1.000
_cell.angle_alpha   90.00
_cell.angle_beta   90.00
_cell.angle_gamma   90.00
#
_symmetry.space_group_name_H-M   'P 1'
#
loop_
_entity.id
_entity.type
_entity.pdbx_description
1 polymer ?
#
loop_
_entity_poly.entity_id
_entity_poly.type
_entity_poly.pdbx_seq_one_letter_code
_entity_poly.pdbx_strand_id
1 'polypeptide(L)'
;MIFRQATTPLKNKTTGQSNISIQNKDNSYKRQFDSGNQDNWESIYDAFHQKGNTQNSYTETKSSALNFENTDNEKKITTSPETSKLLQLKGRYIITTVKSGMMIVDQKRAHERILYERFIKTLSDNTVACQIQIFPLTIEIAHNDVATIMEMQPELKKMGFDIDSFGQNMFVVNGTPAHIQNENIKEVILSLIETYNEQESNLQQNKSEQTAKALAKASAIQYNRQLNQEEMQKIIDELFACSLPSISADGKKTLEIVSIEEIMKRF
;
A
#
# COMPACT_ATOMS: atom_id res chain seq x y z
N MET A 1 -75.07 23.44 12.99
CA MET A 1 -74.61 22.42 13.96
C MET A 1 -73.39 23.02 14.68
N ILE A 2 -73.58 23.38 15.94
CA ILE A 2 -72.65 24.14 16.82
C ILE A 2 -72.03 23.14 17.80
N PHE A 3 -70.73 23.21 18.10
CA PHE A 3 -70.10 22.97 19.42
C PHE A 3 -68.60 23.35 19.30
N ARG A 4 -68.15 24.54 19.74
CA ARG A 4 -67.75 25.02 21.08
C ARG A 4 -66.36 24.55 21.57
N GLN A 5 -65.49 25.56 21.77
CA GLN A 5 -64.23 25.56 22.53
C GLN A 5 -64.47 25.60 24.06
N ALA A 6 -63.48 25.16 24.86
CA ALA A 6 -63.07 25.62 26.21
C ALA A 6 -62.16 24.53 26.88
N THR A 7 -60.86 24.72 27.14
CA THR A 7 -60.16 25.42 28.25
C THR A 7 -60.27 24.80 29.67
N THR A 8 -59.15 24.17 30.11
CA THR A 8 -58.41 24.16 31.42
C THR A 8 -59.16 24.14 32.79
N PRO A 9 -58.58 23.56 33.90
CA PRO A 9 -57.42 24.17 34.59
C PRO A 9 -56.40 23.24 35.31
N LEU A 10 -55.28 23.86 35.67
CA LEU A 10 -54.17 23.42 36.53
C LEU A 10 -54.56 23.29 38.01
N LYS A 11 -53.87 22.40 38.75
CA LYS A 11 -53.53 22.59 40.16
C LYS A 11 -52.17 21.95 40.52
N ASN A 12 -51.19 22.81 40.82
CA ASN A 12 -49.94 22.52 41.54
C ASN A 12 -50.21 22.44 43.06
N LYS A 13 -49.46 21.61 43.81
CA LYS A 13 -48.41 22.06 44.76
C LYS A 13 -47.91 20.96 45.75
N THR A 14 -46.59 20.71 45.65
CA THR A 14 -45.54 20.63 46.69
C THR A 14 -45.38 19.48 47.71
N THR A 15 -44.13 19.00 47.71
CA THR A 15 -43.22 18.57 48.81
C THR A 15 -43.23 17.13 49.31
N GLY A 16 -42.11 16.45 49.03
CA GLY A 16 -41.58 15.28 49.74
C GLY A 16 -40.16 15.03 49.25
N GLN A 17 -39.18 15.45 50.03
CA GLN A 17 -37.75 15.32 49.75
C GLN A 17 -37.36 13.84 49.65
N SER A 18 -36.59 13.45 48.64
CA SER A 18 -35.82 12.21 48.64
C SER A 18 -34.39 12.50 48.22
N ASN A 19 -33.47 12.32 49.16
CA ASN A 19 -32.02 12.40 48.97
C ASN A 19 -31.57 11.43 47.86
N ILE A 20 -30.84 11.94 46.88
CA ILE A 20 -30.06 11.11 45.95
C ILE A 20 -28.58 11.27 46.34
N SER A 21 -28.06 10.25 47.02
CA SER A 21 -26.64 10.07 47.28
C SER A 21 -25.94 9.65 45.98
N ILE A 22 -24.97 10.45 45.54
CA ILE A 22 -24.04 10.11 44.46
C ILE A 22 -23.00 9.13 45.03
N GLN A 23 -22.95 7.91 44.50
CA GLN A 23 -21.83 6.99 44.70
C GLN A 23 -21.08 6.82 43.37
N ASN A 24 -19.84 7.31 43.34
CA ASN A 24 -18.86 7.00 42.31
C ASN A 24 -18.50 5.50 42.40
N LYS A 25 -18.59 4.78 41.29
CA LYS A 25 -17.96 3.47 41.12
C LYS A 25 -17.05 3.52 39.92
N ASP A 26 -15.76 3.59 40.20
CA ASP A 26 -14.68 3.37 39.24
C ASP A 26 -14.75 1.93 38.73
N ASN A 27 -15.05 1.77 37.42
CA ASN A 27 -14.97 0.49 36.75
C ASN A 27 -13.58 0.34 36.13
N SER A 28 -12.71 -0.42 36.79
CA SER A 28 -11.38 -0.81 36.30
C SER A 28 -11.46 -2.15 35.57
N TYR A 29 -10.93 -2.19 34.34
CA TYR A 29 -10.81 -3.40 33.54
C TYR A 29 -9.75 -4.34 34.15
N LYS A 30 -10.17 -5.50 34.68
CA LYS A 30 -9.28 -6.59 35.12
C LYS A 30 -8.75 -7.35 33.89
N ARG A 31 -7.45 -7.26 33.60
CA ARG A 31 -6.74 -8.27 32.79
C ARG A 31 -6.31 -9.42 33.69
N GLN A 32 -6.61 -10.63 33.26
CA GLN A 32 -6.13 -11.87 33.87
C GLN A 32 -4.71 -12.10 33.35
N PHE A 33 -3.71 -11.95 34.23
CA PHE A 33 -2.33 -12.37 33.95
C PHE A 33 -2.15 -13.79 34.44
N ASP A 34 -1.64 -14.65 33.55
CA ASP A 34 -1.24 -16.01 33.84
C ASP A 34 -0.02 -15.98 34.77
N SER A 35 -0.16 -16.53 35.97
CA SER A 35 0.88 -16.54 37.01
C SER A 35 1.79 -17.73 36.79
N GLY A 36 2.85 -17.52 36.01
CA GLY A 36 3.89 -18.52 35.83
C GLY A 36 5.16 -17.87 35.32
N ASN A 37 5.99 -17.40 36.26
CA ASN A 37 7.41 -17.02 36.12
C ASN A 37 7.70 -15.60 36.65
N GLN A 38 7.43 -15.36 37.93
CA GLN A 38 7.74 -14.09 38.59
C GLN A 38 9.04 -14.14 39.41
N ASP A 39 9.64 -15.32 39.58
CA ASP A 39 10.80 -15.52 40.49
C ASP A 39 12.17 -15.56 39.79
N ASN A 40 12.23 -15.34 38.46
CA ASN A 40 13.49 -15.48 37.70
C ASN A 40 14.18 -14.15 37.35
N TRP A 41 13.63 -13.00 37.74
CA TRP A 41 14.22 -11.69 37.41
C TRP A 41 15.11 -11.15 38.54
N GLU A 42 14.86 -11.54 39.79
CA GLU A 42 15.68 -11.15 40.94
C GLU A 42 17.06 -11.84 40.91
N SER A 43 17.14 -13.08 40.45
CA SER A 43 18.42 -13.82 40.30
C SER A 43 19.35 -13.21 39.25
N ILE A 44 18.78 -12.60 38.20
CA ILE A 44 19.53 -11.93 37.13
C ILE A 44 20.01 -10.54 37.59
N TYR A 45 19.19 -9.85 38.40
CA TYR A 45 19.53 -8.55 38.96
C TYR A 45 20.68 -8.66 39.97
N ASP A 46 20.65 -9.68 40.83
CA ASP A 46 21.70 -9.95 41.82
C ASP A 46 23.02 -10.40 41.19
N ALA A 47 22.96 -11.18 40.09
CA ALA A 47 24.14 -11.63 39.36
C ALA A 47 24.93 -10.49 38.71
N PHE A 48 24.26 -9.39 38.35
CA PHE A 48 24.89 -8.23 37.70
C PHE A 48 25.52 -7.25 38.72
N HIS A 49 25.01 -7.23 39.95
CA HIS A 49 25.52 -6.34 41.01
C HIS A 49 26.64 -6.94 41.88
N GLN A 50 26.94 -8.24 41.73
CA GLN A 50 28.12 -8.86 42.37
C GLN A 50 29.45 -8.64 41.65
N LYS A 51 29.46 -8.10 40.42
CA LYS A 51 30.71 -7.78 39.71
C LYS A 51 30.87 -6.27 39.53
N GLY A 52 31.30 -5.62 40.61
CA GLY A 52 31.46 -4.17 40.66
C GLY A 52 32.55 -3.65 41.58
N ASN A 53 33.72 -4.30 41.69
CA ASN A 53 35.00 -3.61 41.94
C ASN A 53 36.20 -4.57 41.90
N THR A 54 37.08 -4.47 40.89
CA THR A 54 38.51 -4.12 41.02
C THR A 54 39.31 -4.42 39.74
N GLN A 55 39.81 -3.32 39.17
CA GLN A 55 40.99 -3.06 38.32
C GLN A 55 41.66 -4.14 37.42
N ASN A 56 41.94 -3.66 36.21
CA ASN A 56 42.80 -4.18 35.14
C ASN A 56 44.09 -4.90 35.59
N SER A 57 44.35 -6.05 34.95
CA SER A 57 45.67 -6.41 34.43
C SER A 57 45.52 -7.37 33.24
N TYR A 58 46.23 -7.06 32.17
CA TYR A 58 46.42 -7.93 31.01
C TYR A 58 47.20 -9.17 31.42
N THR A 59 46.74 -10.35 31.02
CA THR A 59 47.61 -11.43 30.53
C THR A 59 46.77 -12.44 29.75
N GLU A 60 47.43 -12.95 28.71
CA GLU A 60 46.97 -13.87 27.69
C GLU A 60 46.28 -15.12 28.25
N THR A 61 45.48 -15.80 27.42
CA THR A 61 45.80 -17.16 26.95
C THR A 61 44.64 -17.78 26.15
N LYS A 62 44.91 -17.94 24.84
CA LYS A 62 44.51 -19.03 23.92
C LYS A 62 43.02 -19.28 23.64
N SER A 63 42.60 -18.66 22.53
CA SER A 63 42.33 -19.34 21.26
C SER A 63 42.02 -20.84 21.31
N SER A 64 40.76 -21.19 21.07
CA SER A 64 40.38 -22.45 20.41
C SER A 64 39.96 -22.12 18.98
N ALA A 65 40.91 -22.33 18.06
CA ALA A 65 40.77 -22.10 16.63
C ALA A 65 39.71 -23.02 16.02
N LEU A 66 38.85 -22.43 15.19
CA LEU A 66 38.19 -23.16 14.11
C LEU A 66 39.22 -23.30 12.98
N ASN A 67 39.57 -24.54 12.68
CA ASN A 67 40.51 -24.89 11.62
C ASN A 67 39.97 -24.43 10.27
N PHE A 68 40.61 -23.41 9.69
CA PHE A 68 40.62 -23.17 8.25
C PHE A 68 41.82 -23.91 7.66
N GLU A 69 41.57 -25.07 7.07
CA GLU A 69 42.52 -25.66 6.13
C GLU A 69 42.25 -25.05 4.75
N ASN A 70 43.22 -24.24 4.32
CA ASN A 70 43.39 -23.86 2.93
C ASN A 70 43.89 -25.09 2.16
N THR A 71 43.11 -25.52 1.18
CA THR A 71 43.64 -26.25 0.02
C THR A 71 43.35 -25.44 -1.23
N ASP A 72 44.41 -25.24 -1.99
CA ASP A 72 44.55 -24.37 -3.13
C ASP A 72 43.59 -24.65 -4.29
N ASN A 73 43.30 -23.55 -5.00
CA ASN A 73 43.04 -23.49 -6.44
C ASN A 73 41.93 -24.37 -7.03
N GLU A 74 40.72 -23.82 -7.06
CA GLU A 74 40.03 -23.56 -8.32
C GLU A 74 39.32 -22.21 -8.19
N LYS A 75 39.79 -21.19 -8.92
CA LYS A 75 39.03 -19.97 -9.19
C LYS A 75 37.82 -20.34 -10.03
N LYS A 76 36.78 -20.90 -9.40
CA LYS A 76 35.44 -20.86 -9.93
C LYS A 76 35.04 -19.39 -9.85
N ILE A 77 35.02 -18.74 -11.00
CA ILE A 77 34.47 -17.39 -11.17
C ILE A 77 33.04 -17.47 -10.66
N THR A 78 32.83 -17.14 -9.39
CA THR A 78 31.51 -16.83 -8.86
C THR A 78 31.16 -15.52 -9.55
N THR A 79 30.53 -15.63 -10.71
CA THR A 79 29.83 -14.52 -11.34
C THR A 79 28.81 -14.05 -10.30
N SER A 80 29.18 -13.05 -9.50
CA SER A 80 28.19 -12.11 -9.02
C SER A 80 27.35 -11.76 -10.24
N PRO A 81 26.01 -11.87 -10.20
CA PRO A 81 25.22 -11.43 -11.33
C PRO A 81 25.68 -10.00 -11.59
N GLU A 82 26.29 -9.76 -12.76
CA GLU A 82 26.56 -8.40 -13.20
C GLU A 82 25.20 -7.72 -13.12
N THR A 83 24.99 -6.86 -12.12
CA THR A 83 23.77 -6.09 -12.01
C THR A 83 23.74 -5.25 -13.27
N SER A 84 22.98 -5.71 -14.27
CA SER A 84 22.84 -5.04 -15.55
C SER A 84 22.47 -3.60 -15.23
N LYS A 85 23.36 -2.66 -15.55
CA LYS A 85 23.13 -1.25 -15.23
C LYS A 85 21.85 -0.82 -15.93
N LEU A 86 20.84 -0.44 -15.15
CA LEU A 86 19.59 0.07 -15.69
C LEU A 86 19.80 1.54 -16.07
N LEU A 87 19.38 1.91 -17.27
CA LEU A 87 19.44 3.29 -17.73
C LEU A 87 18.02 3.80 -17.96
N GLN A 88 17.70 4.93 -17.33
CA GLN A 88 16.47 5.65 -17.67
C GLN A 88 16.72 6.58 -18.86
N LEU A 89 15.91 6.45 -19.91
CA LEU A 89 15.95 7.31 -21.09
C LEU A 89 14.75 8.27 -21.09
N LYS A 90 15.04 9.58 -21.06
CA LYS A 90 14.07 10.70 -21.12
C LYS A 90 12.90 10.57 -20.12
N GLY A 91 13.15 9.99 -18.94
CA GLY A 91 12.10 9.78 -17.93
C GLY A 91 10.91 8.96 -18.44
N ARG A 92 11.10 8.11 -19.44
CA ARG A 92 10.03 7.34 -20.09
C ARG A 92 10.35 5.86 -20.24
N TYR A 93 11.58 5.55 -20.63
CA TYR A 93 12.00 4.18 -20.88
C TYR A 93 13.05 3.74 -19.87
N ILE A 94 12.99 2.47 -19.48
CA ILE A 94 14.06 1.78 -18.75
C ILE A 94 14.75 0.87 -19.76
N ILE A 95 16.07 0.97 -19.86
CA ILE A 95 16.90 0.24 -20.81
C ILE A 95 17.88 -0.65 -20.04
N THR A 96 18.00 -1.89 -20.48
CA THR A 96 18.96 -2.84 -19.94
C THR A 96 19.48 -3.79 -21.02
N THR A 97 20.66 -4.33 -20.80
CA THR A 97 21.27 -5.33 -21.69
C THR A 97 20.81 -6.73 -21.30
N VAL A 98 20.48 -7.54 -22.31
CA VAL A 98 20.10 -8.95 -22.16
C VAL A 98 20.88 -9.79 -23.17
N LYS A 99 20.94 -11.11 -22.97
CA LYS A 99 21.73 -12.00 -23.86
C LYS A 99 21.33 -11.91 -25.34
N SER A 100 20.06 -11.63 -25.62
CA SER A 100 19.51 -11.51 -26.97
C SER A 100 19.70 -10.12 -27.61
N GLY A 101 20.16 -9.11 -26.85
CA GLY A 101 20.33 -7.74 -27.33
C GLY A 101 20.03 -6.69 -26.25
N MET A 102 19.20 -5.71 -26.57
CA MET A 102 18.84 -4.61 -25.67
C MET A 102 17.34 -4.64 -25.39
N MET A 103 16.96 -4.69 -24.12
CA MET A 103 15.57 -4.60 -23.69
C MET A 103 15.22 -3.16 -23.36
N ILE A 104 14.11 -2.70 -23.94
CA ILE A 104 13.52 -1.39 -23.67
C ILE A 104 12.14 -1.61 -23.05
N VAL A 105 11.91 -1.03 -21.88
CA VAL A 105 10.66 -1.10 -21.14
C VAL A 105 10.06 0.29 -21.05
N ASP A 106 8.79 0.46 -21.43
CA ASP A 106 8.03 1.69 -21.18
C ASP A 106 7.59 1.71 -19.71
N GLN A 107 8.18 2.61 -18.91
CA GLN A 107 8.05 2.58 -17.46
C GLN A 107 6.60 2.75 -16.98
N LYS A 108 5.84 3.64 -17.64
CA LYS A 108 4.45 3.92 -17.26
C LYS A 108 3.58 2.73 -17.60
N ARG A 109 3.68 2.22 -18.84
CA ARG A 109 2.87 1.07 -19.28
C ARG A 109 3.18 -0.20 -18.48
N ALA A 110 4.46 -0.42 -18.15
CA ALA A 110 4.87 -1.52 -17.30
C ALA A 110 4.21 -1.43 -15.91
N HIS A 111 4.29 -0.25 -15.29
CA HIS A 111 3.69 -0.03 -13.97
C HIS A 111 2.15 -0.11 -14.00
N GLU A 112 1.49 0.41 -15.03
CA GLU A 112 0.06 0.22 -15.26
C GLU A 112 -0.30 -1.28 -15.32
N ARG A 113 0.51 -2.09 -16.02
CA ARG A 113 0.27 -3.54 -16.14
C ARG A 113 0.39 -4.24 -14.78
N ILE A 114 1.44 -3.92 -14.02
CA ILE A 114 1.68 -4.46 -12.68
C ILE A 114 0.50 -4.15 -11.75
N LEU A 115 0.08 -2.89 -11.72
CA LEU A 115 -1.03 -2.45 -10.87
C LEU A 115 -2.35 -3.10 -11.26
N TYR A 116 -2.64 -3.18 -12.57
CA TYR A 116 -3.85 -3.81 -13.07
C TYR A 116 -3.95 -5.28 -12.64
N GLU A 117 -2.89 -6.08 -12.87
CA GLU A 117 -2.90 -7.49 -12.45
C GLU A 117 -3.05 -7.65 -10.94
N ARG A 118 -2.40 -6.78 -10.17
CA ARG A 118 -2.53 -6.77 -8.71
C ARG A 118 -3.97 -6.50 -8.29
N PHE A 119 -4.65 -5.50 -8.86
CA PHE A 119 -6.04 -5.19 -8.52
C PHE A 119 -7.01 -6.30 -8.93
N ILE A 120 -6.84 -6.88 -10.11
CA ILE A 120 -7.65 -8.04 -10.56
C ILE A 120 -7.46 -9.24 -9.63
N LYS A 121 -6.23 -9.49 -9.18
CA LYS A 121 -5.94 -10.53 -8.21
C LYS A 121 -6.63 -10.26 -6.87
N THR A 122 -6.52 -9.04 -6.34
CA THR A 122 -7.20 -8.62 -5.10
C THR A 122 -8.71 -8.79 -5.18
N LEU A 123 -9.33 -8.43 -6.31
CA LEU A 123 -10.76 -8.63 -6.56
C LEU A 123 -11.15 -10.11 -6.56
N SER A 124 -10.32 -10.98 -7.13
CA SER A 124 -10.58 -12.41 -7.23
C SER A 124 -10.40 -13.12 -5.87
N ASP A 125 -9.34 -12.77 -5.14
CA ASP A 125 -8.98 -13.38 -3.87
C ASP A 125 -9.82 -12.83 -2.69
N ASN A 126 -10.58 -11.74 -2.89
CA ASN A 126 -11.31 -10.99 -1.85
C ASN A 126 -10.43 -10.58 -0.64
N THR A 127 -9.12 -10.50 -0.83
CA THR A 127 -8.16 -10.10 0.21
C THR A 127 -8.05 -8.58 0.25
N VAL A 128 -8.88 -7.93 1.06
CA VAL A 128 -8.84 -6.47 1.18
C VAL A 128 -7.72 -6.05 2.13
N ALA A 129 -6.62 -5.54 1.57
CA ALA A 129 -5.57 -4.87 2.32
C ALA A 129 -5.74 -3.35 2.18
N CYS A 130 -6.15 -2.70 3.27
CA CYS A 130 -6.32 -1.25 3.35
C CYS A 130 -5.33 -0.68 4.37
N GLN A 131 -4.62 0.37 3.98
CA GLN A 131 -3.81 1.20 4.85
C GLN A 131 -4.67 2.37 5.35
N ILE A 132 -4.99 2.35 6.65
CA ILE A 132 -5.75 3.42 7.30
C ILE A 132 -4.91 4.69 7.37
N GLN A 133 -5.50 5.82 7.03
CA GLN A 133 -4.87 7.13 7.15
C GLN A 133 -5.06 7.67 8.58
N ILE A 134 -3.97 8.16 9.18
CA ILE A 134 -4.03 8.81 10.51
C ILE A 134 -4.86 10.11 10.44
N PHE A 135 -4.83 10.77 9.27
CA PHE A 135 -5.64 11.95 8.96
C PHE A 135 -6.45 11.66 7.70
N PRO A 136 -7.78 11.51 7.80
CA PRO A 136 -8.63 11.35 6.64
C PRO A 136 -8.52 12.54 5.68
N LEU A 137 -8.56 12.26 4.38
CA LEU A 137 -8.48 13.29 3.35
C LEU A 137 -9.88 13.59 2.80
N THR A 138 -10.34 14.83 2.96
CA THR A 138 -11.57 15.29 2.31
C THR A 138 -11.27 15.77 0.89
N ILE A 139 -11.99 15.24 -0.08
CA ILE A 139 -11.93 15.64 -1.48
C ILE A 139 -13.28 16.17 -1.94
N GLU A 140 -13.26 17.22 -2.75
CA GLU A 140 -14.44 17.74 -3.43
C GLU A 140 -14.46 17.19 -4.87
N ILE A 141 -15.60 16.65 -5.27
CA ILE A 141 -15.83 16.06 -6.59
C ILE A 141 -16.90 16.89 -7.31
N ALA A 142 -16.73 17.10 -8.62
CA ALA A 142 -17.70 17.83 -9.41
C ALA A 142 -19.06 17.13 -9.37
N HIS A 143 -20.16 17.90 -9.33
CA HIS A 143 -21.51 17.33 -9.20
C HIS A 143 -21.84 16.27 -10.26
N ASN A 144 -21.36 16.47 -11.49
CA ASN A 144 -21.56 15.54 -12.60
C ASN A 144 -20.86 14.19 -12.41
N ASP A 145 -19.79 14.15 -11.61
CA ASP A 145 -18.96 12.97 -11.38
C ASP A 145 -19.34 12.21 -10.10
N VAL A 146 -20.23 12.77 -9.27
CA VAL A 146 -20.69 12.16 -8.01
C VAL A 146 -21.35 10.80 -8.26
N ALA A 147 -22.14 10.68 -9.34
CA ALA A 147 -22.77 9.42 -9.70
C ALA A 147 -21.72 8.35 -10.07
N THR A 148 -20.70 8.71 -10.84
CA THR A 148 -19.63 7.83 -11.29
C THR A 148 -18.83 7.26 -10.12
N ILE A 149 -18.42 8.11 -9.17
CA ILE A 149 -17.65 7.63 -8.01
C ILE A 149 -18.50 6.75 -7.09
N MET A 150 -19.79 7.06 -6.91
CA MET A 150 -20.72 6.21 -6.14
C MET A 150 -20.91 4.84 -6.79
N GLU A 151 -20.96 4.77 -8.12
CA GLU A 151 -21.02 3.50 -8.84
C GLU A 151 -19.75 2.65 -8.64
N MET A 152 -18.57 3.27 -8.65
CA MET A 152 -17.29 2.57 -8.48
C MET A 152 -16.98 2.22 -7.01
N GLN A 153 -17.61 2.89 -6.04
CA GLN A 153 -17.31 2.77 -4.61
C GLN A 153 -17.27 1.32 -4.09
N PRO A 154 -18.20 0.41 -4.46
CA PRO A 154 -18.14 -0.97 -4.00
C PRO A 154 -16.90 -1.72 -4.49
N GLU A 155 -16.47 -1.47 -5.72
CA GLU A 155 -15.29 -2.11 -6.32
C GLU A 155 -14.00 -1.50 -5.75
N LEU A 156 -13.96 -0.18 -5.55
CA LEU A 156 -12.86 0.51 -4.88
C LEU A 156 -12.65 -0.04 -3.46
N LYS A 157 -13.74 -0.33 -2.74
CA LYS A 157 -13.68 -0.95 -1.41
C LYS A 157 -13.00 -2.31 -1.43
N LYS A 158 -13.29 -3.15 -2.42
CA LYS A 158 -12.63 -4.45 -2.60
C LYS A 158 -11.14 -4.29 -2.96
N MET A 159 -10.77 -3.20 -3.61
CA MET A 159 -9.37 -2.89 -3.97
C MET A 159 -8.56 -2.24 -2.84
N GLY A 160 -9.18 -2.01 -1.66
CA GLY A 160 -8.50 -1.48 -0.47
C GLY A 160 -8.65 0.03 -0.28
N PHE A 161 -9.53 0.69 -1.02
CA PHE A 161 -9.93 2.07 -0.74
C PHE A 161 -11.07 2.12 0.27
N ASP A 162 -10.98 3.03 1.23
CA ASP A 162 -12.09 3.34 2.13
C ASP A 162 -12.49 4.80 1.88
N ILE A 163 -13.55 4.98 1.08
CA ILE A 163 -14.05 6.27 0.64
C ILE A 163 -15.52 6.35 1.02
N ASP A 164 -15.88 7.36 1.81
CA ASP A 164 -17.24 7.62 2.25
C ASP A 164 -17.75 8.97 1.71
N SER A 165 -19.02 9.04 1.34
CA SER A 165 -19.66 10.30 0.98
C SER A 165 -19.92 11.16 2.21
N PHE A 166 -19.60 12.44 2.12
CA PHE A 166 -19.84 13.44 3.16
C PHE A 166 -20.57 14.66 2.56
N GLY A 167 -21.88 14.76 2.74
CA GLY A 167 -22.69 15.81 2.11
C GLY A 167 -22.97 15.52 0.62
N GLN A 168 -23.12 16.55 -0.20
CA GLN A 168 -23.55 16.39 -1.60
C GLN A 168 -22.41 16.05 -2.57
N ASN A 169 -21.29 16.77 -2.46
CA ASN A 169 -20.19 16.70 -3.42
C ASN A 169 -18.83 16.48 -2.74
N MET A 170 -18.80 16.20 -1.43
CA MET A 170 -17.55 15.91 -0.72
C MET A 170 -17.48 14.42 -0.35
N PHE A 171 -16.27 13.89 -0.37
CA PHE A 171 -15.94 12.53 -0.01
C PHE A 171 -14.77 12.53 0.95
N VAL A 172 -14.77 11.60 1.89
CA VAL A 172 -13.71 11.42 2.88
C VAL A 172 -13.01 10.11 2.57
N VAL A 173 -11.71 10.18 2.35
CA VAL A 173 -10.84 9.01 2.21
C VAL A 173 -10.27 8.68 3.57
N ASN A 174 -10.65 7.53 4.13
CA ASN A 174 -10.17 7.02 5.41
C ASN A 174 -8.99 6.06 5.23
N GLY A 175 -8.85 5.46 4.05
CA GLY A 175 -7.82 4.47 3.78
C GLY A 175 -7.60 4.21 2.29
N THR A 176 -6.39 3.76 1.96
CA THR A 176 -5.96 3.45 0.59
C THR A 176 -5.15 2.15 0.56
N PRO A 177 -5.02 1.48 -0.59
CA PRO A 177 -4.11 0.33 -0.68
C PRO A 177 -2.65 0.77 -0.50
N ALA A 178 -1.82 -0.10 0.10
CA ALA A 178 -0.43 0.21 0.48
C ALA A 178 0.51 0.66 -0.67
N HIS A 179 0.11 0.44 -1.92
CA HIS A 179 0.90 0.79 -3.10
C HIS A 179 0.68 2.23 -3.57
N ILE A 180 -0.33 2.91 -3.04
CA ILE A 180 -0.68 4.29 -3.40
C ILE A 180 -0.14 5.21 -2.32
N GLN A 181 0.72 6.14 -2.74
CA GLN A 181 1.30 7.14 -1.84
C GLN A 181 0.23 8.18 -1.46
N ASN A 182 0.23 8.59 -0.18
CA ASN A 182 -0.77 9.51 0.37
C ASN A 182 -0.82 10.88 -0.34
N GLU A 183 0.32 11.35 -0.82
CA GLU A 183 0.49 12.70 -1.40
C GLU A 183 -0.34 12.93 -2.66
N ASN A 184 -0.69 11.86 -3.40
CA ASN A 184 -1.34 11.96 -4.70
C ASN A 184 -2.79 11.47 -4.71
N ILE A 185 -3.38 11.13 -3.56
CA ILE A 185 -4.70 10.47 -3.51
C ILE A 185 -5.79 11.28 -4.23
N LYS A 186 -5.84 12.60 -4.02
CA LYS A 186 -6.81 13.46 -4.69
C LYS A 186 -6.67 13.38 -6.21
N GLU A 187 -5.44 13.51 -6.72
CA GLU A 187 -5.15 13.43 -8.15
C GLU A 187 -5.48 12.05 -8.73
N VAL A 188 -5.19 10.98 -7.97
CA VAL A 188 -5.53 9.61 -8.35
C VAL A 188 -7.04 9.45 -8.46
N ILE A 189 -7.83 9.95 -7.52
CA ILE A 189 -9.30 9.80 -7.57
C ILE A 189 -9.90 10.63 -8.71
N LEU A 190 -9.41 11.86 -8.94
CA LEU A 190 -9.88 12.68 -10.06
C LEU A 190 -9.50 12.04 -11.41
N SER A 191 -8.27 11.57 -11.56
CA SER A 191 -7.81 10.88 -12.77
C SER A 191 -8.52 9.54 -12.99
N LEU A 192 -8.89 8.83 -11.91
CA LEU A 192 -9.71 7.62 -11.97
C LEU A 192 -11.07 7.92 -12.61
N ILE A 193 -11.76 8.95 -12.12
CA ILE A 193 -13.07 9.37 -12.63
C ILE A 193 -12.97 9.75 -14.11
N GLU A 194 -12.00 10.58 -14.46
CA GLU A 194 -11.74 10.98 -15.85
C GLU A 194 -11.51 9.76 -16.75
N THR A 195 -10.61 8.87 -16.34
CA THR A 195 -10.26 7.66 -17.08
C THR A 195 -11.43 6.68 -17.20
N TYR A 196 -12.30 6.62 -16.19
CA TYR A 196 -13.48 5.76 -16.21
C TYR A 196 -14.54 6.28 -17.19
N ASN A 197 -14.80 7.60 -17.16
CA ASN A 197 -15.72 8.28 -18.08
C ASN A 197 -15.27 8.14 -19.55
N GLU A 198 -13.95 8.17 -19.84
CA GLU A 198 -13.43 7.91 -21.19
C GLU A 198 -13.70 6.47 -21.69
N GLN A 199 -13.82 5.51 -20.78
CA GLN A 199 -13.92 4.07 -21.08
C GLN A 199 -15.35 3.54 -21.20
N GLU A 200 -16.38 4.31 -20.82
CA GLU A 200 -17.80 3.91 -20.87
C GLU A 200 -18.32 3.49 -22.26
N SER A 201 -17.54 3.69 -23.33
CA SER A 201 -17.89 3.27 -24.68
C SER A 201 -17.82 1.74 -24.93
N ASN A 202 -17.24 0.94 -24.03
CA ASN A 202 -17.08 -0.51 -24.19
C ASN A 202 -18.05 -1.32 -23.32
N LEU A 203 -19.29 -1.47 -23.79
CA LEU A 203 -20.40 -2.19 -23.12
C LEU A 203 -20.15 -3.68 -22.77
N GLN A 204 -18.99 -4.25 -23.12
CA GLN A 204 -18.69 -5.68 -22.90
C GLN A 204 -17.74 -5.96 -21.73
N GLN A 205 -17.16 -4.93 -21.10
CA GLN A 205 -16.24 -5.15 -19.98
C GLN A 205 -16.99 -5.26 -18.65
N ASN A 206 -16.49 -6.12 -17.75
CA ASN A 206 -16.98 -6.19 -16.37
C ASN A 206 -16.64 -4.87 -15.65
N LYS A 207 -17.59 -4.32 -14.88
CA LYS A 207 -17.40 -3.09 -14.09
C LYS A 207 -16.15 -3.16 -13.21
N SER A 208 -15.92 -4.30 -12.54
CA SER A 208 -14.73 -4.52 -11.71
C SER A 208 -13.42 -4.38 -12.50
N GLU A 209 -13.38 -4.89 -13.72
CA GLU A 209 -12.20 -4.81 -14.59
C GLU A 209 -11.99 -3.38 -15.10
N GLN A 210 -13.07 -2.68 -15.44
CA GLN A 210 -13.03 -1.28 -15.87
C GLN A 210 -12.52 -0.38 -14.74
N THR A 211 -13.06 -0.53 -13.52
CA THR A 211 -12.56 0.21 -12.34
C THR A 211 -11.11 -0.13 -12.05
N ALA A 212 -10.71 -1.41 -12.11
CA ALA A 212 -9.32 -1.82 -11.86
C ALA A 212 -8.36 -1.19 -12.88
N LYS A 213 -8.76 -1.16 -14.16
CA LYS A 213 -7.99 -0.59 -15.25
C LYS A 213 -7.86 0.93 -15.11
N ALA A 214 -8.96 1.62 -14.81
CA ALA A 214 -8.96 3.06 -14.58
C ALA A 214 -8.09 3.42 -13.36
N LEU A 215 -8.21 2.66 -12.27
CA LEU A 215 -7.40 2.87 -11.07
C LEU A 215 -5.91 2.62 -11.30
N ALA A 216 -5.56 1.57 -12.07
CA ALA A 216 -4.18 1.27 -12.42
C ALA A 216 -3.52 2.41 -13.21
N LYS A 217 -4.24 3.02 -14.16
CA LYS A 217 -3.76 4.18 -14.92
C LYS A 217 -3.59 5.42 -14.06
N ALA A 218 -4.58 5.71 -13.21
CA ALA A 218 -4.55 6.87 -12.33
C ALA A 218 -3.43 6.77 -11.28
N SER A 219 -3.17 5.55 -10.78
CA SER A 219 -2.15 5.30 -9.74
C SER A 219 -0.75 5.06 -10.31
N ALA A 220 -0.60 4.97 -11.63
CA ALA A 220 0.69 4.63 -12.22
C ALA A 220 1.69 5.79 -12.17
N ILE A 221 2.99 5.44 -12.22
CA ILE A 221 4.04 6.46 -12.37
C ILE A 221 3.80 7.28 -13.64
N GLN A 222 3.92 8.59 -13.50
CA GLN A 222 3.81 9.48 -14.64
C GLN A 222 5.10 9.48 -15.47
N TYR A 223 4.98 9.85 -16.74
CA TYR A 223 6.15 10.12 -17.56
C TYR A 223 6.93 11.30 -16.98
N ASN A 224 8.22 11.35 -17.29
CA ASN A 224 9.19 12.34 -16.81
C ASN A 224 9.54 12.24 -15.32
N ARG A 225 8.97 11.30 -14.56
CA ARG A 225 9.45 10.96 -13.21
C ARG A 225 10.83 10.29 -13.31
N GLN A 226 11.83 10.87 -12.65
CA GLN A 226 13.14 10.26 -12.47
C GLN A 226 13.03 9.07 -11.52
N LEU A 227 13.63 7.94 -11.89
CA LEU A 227 13.63 6.73 -11.08
C LEU A 227 15.05 6.40 -10.63
N ASN A 228 15.21 5.98 -9.38
CA ASN A 228 16.47 5.44 -8.91
C ASN A 228 16.67 4.00 -9.42
N GLN A 229 17.87 3.44 -9.21
CA GLN A 229 18.19 2.08 -9.68
C GLN A 229 17.29 1.00 -9.06
N GLU A 230 16.97 1.13 -7.77
CA GLU A 230 16.13 0.18 -7.05
C GLU A 230 14.68 0.20 -7.55
N GLU A 231 14.12 1.38 -7.80
CA GLU A 231 12.78 1.58 -8.38
C GLU A 231 12.71 0.99 -9.79
N MET A 232 13.73 1.23 -10.62
CA MET A 232 13.78 0.65 -11.97
C MET A 232 13.86 -0.88 -11.92
N GLN A 233 14.70 -1.43 -11.04
CA GLN A 233 14.83 -2.88 -10.87
C GLN A 233 13.52 -3.49 -10.39
N LYS A 234 12.88 -2.87 -9.40
CA LYS A 234 11.58 -3.30 -8.88
C LYS A 234 10.50 -3.35 -9.96
N ILE A 235 10.41 -2.32 -10.82
CA ILE A 235 9.45 -2.32 -11.93
C ILE A 235 9.72 -3.48 -12.89
N ILE A 236 10.99 -3.75 -13.22
CA ILE A 236 11.34 -4.87 -14.10
C ILE A 236 10.95 -6.21 -13.46
N ASP A 237 11.30 -6.40 -12.19
CA ASP A 237 11.03 -7.65 -11.47
C ASP A 237 9.53 -7.89 -11.32
N GLU A 238 8.77 -6.87 -10.91
CA GLU A 238 7.31 -6.95 -10.80
C GLU A 238 6.65 -7.15 -12.17
N LEU A 239 7.18 -6.53 -13.24
CA LEU A 239 6.66 -6.73 -14.59
C LEU A 239 6.82 -8.18 -15.03
N PHE A 240 7.98 -8.80 -14.79
CA PHE A 240 8.19 -10.20 -15.18
C PHE A 240 7.46 -11.20 -14.28
N ALA A 241 7.03 -10.79 -13.09
CA ALA A 241 6.14 -11.58 -12.24
C ALA A 241 4.68 -11.58 -12.73
N CYS A 242 4.32 -10.67 -13.66
CA CYS A 242 3.00 -10.58 -14.26
C CYS A 242 2.75 -11.74 -15.25
N SER A 243 1.48 -12.10 -15.42
CA SER A 243 1.02 -13.13 -16.36
C SER A 243 1.23 -12.75 -17.83
N LEU A 244 1.01 -11.49 -18.21
CA LEU A 244 1.29 -11.00 -19.56
C LEU A 244 2.20 -9.75 -19.50
N PRO A 245 3.52 -9.94 -19.37
CA PRO A 245 4.47 -8.83 -19.19
C PRO A 245 4.65 -7.98 -20.44
N SER A 246 4.27 -8.44 -21.63
CA SER A 246 4.54 -7.79 -22.92
C SER A 246 3.44 -6.82 -23.39
N ILE A 247 2.27 -6.82 -22.74
CA ILE A 247 1.09 -6.06 -23.18
C ILE A 247 0.44 -5.35 -21.98
N SER A 248 0.24 -4.03 -22.11
CA SER A 248 -0.47 -3.19 -21.13
C SER A 248 -1.98 -3.53 -21.10
N ALA A 249 -2.71 -3.10 -20.07
CA ALA A 249 -4.16 -3.23 -19.98
C ALA A 249 -4.93 -2.59 -21.17
N ASP A 250 -4.26 -1.71 -21.94
CA ASP A 250 -4.78 -1.12 -23.19
C ASP A 250 -4.37 -1.86 -24.48
N GLY A 251 -3.66 -2.98 -24.39
CA GLY A 251 -3.19 -3.71 -25.57
C GLY A 251 -1.91 -3.17 -26.20
N LYS A 252 -1.28 -2.15 -25.62
CA LYS A 252 -0.02 -1.55 -26.12
C LYS A 252 1.20 -2.33 -25.58
N LYS A 253 2.28 -2.39 -26.37
CA LYS A 253 3.56 -2.99 -25.92
C LYS A 253 4.10 -2.26 -24.67
N THR A 254 4.50 -3.05 -23.68
CA THR A 254 5.16 -2.61 -22.43
C THR A 254 6.67 -2.77 -22.50
N LEU A 255 7.15 -3.82 -23.16
CA LEU A 255 8.56 -4.08 -23.39
C LEU A 255 8.81 -4.53 -24.82
N GLU A 256 10.01 -4.26 -25.32
CA GLU A 256 10.50 -4.72 -26.61
C GLU A 256 11.99 -5.02 -26.52
N ILE A 257 12.41 -6.11 -27.16
CA ILE A 257 13.82 -6.50 -27.23
C ILE A 257 14.29 -6.21 -28.64
N VAL A 258 15.26 -5.30 -28.76
CA VAL A 258 15.98 -5.07 -30.01
C VAL A 258 17.11 -6.07 -30.08
N SER A 259 17.06 -6.96 -31.06
CA SER A 259 18.06 -8.03 -31.22
C SER A 259 19.43 -7.46 -31.61
N ILE A 260 20.50 -8.18 -31.27
CA ILE A 260 21.85 -7.79 -31.68
C ILE A 260 22.00 -7.71 -33.20
N GLU A 261 21.34 -8.60 -33.95
CA GLU A 261 21.34 -8.62 -35.42
C GLU A 261 20.70 -7.34 -36.00
N GLU A 262 19.60 -6.88 -35.40
CA GLU A 262 18.95 -5.63 -35.83
C GLU A 262 19.82 -4.41 -35.54
N ILE A 263 20.51 -4.40 -34.40
CA ILE A 263 21.48 -3.34 -34.08
C ILE A 263 22.62 -3.36 -35.11
N MET A 264 23.19 -4.52 -35.40
CA MET A 264 24.26 -4.66 -36.39
C MET A 264 23.82 -4.20 -37.78
N LYS A 265 22.58 -4.45 -38.20
CA LYS A 265 22.06 -4.00 -39.50
C LYS A 265 21.95 -2.49 -39.65
N ARG A 266 21.86 -1.75 -38.54
CA ARG A 266 21.72 -0.28 -38.54
C ARG A 266 23.05 0.46 -38.68
N PHE A 267 24.17 -0.25 -38.63
CA PHE A 267 25.53 0.28 -38.79
C PHE A 267 26.26 -0.42 -39.94
#